data_AF-A0A7Y1VR55-F1
#
_entry.id   AF-A0A7Y1VR55-F1
#
_cell.length_a   1.000
_cell.length_b   1.000
_cell.length_c   1.000
_cell.angle_alpha   90.00
_cell.angle_beta   90.00
_cell.angle_gamma   90.00
#
_symmetry.space_group_name_H-M   'P 1'
#
loop_
_entity.id
_entity.type
_entity.pdbx_description
1 polymer ?
#
loop_
_entity_poly.entity_id
_entity_poly.type
_entity_poly.pdbx_seq_one_letter_code
_entity_poly.pdbx_strand_id
1 'polypeptide(L)'
;MKTFTKFCAALLPHEVTYLLQVQQFEDVDRLNILKAIDRNLGSSAPDFDPKIDKRKYSHLKNWIEKRLAEIDVDMSLRWLLSLEEAIRTDQITAKQEKQLLRSISKWDASSFYFVKWYEVLNVFREDLLIRLRYDEVEILDQVLADNKKPYERSIETDREIQKFTREIVEQYKDLHGETKKHIKSLTATFKDDMLDGYNRFKAFVRLIFIGFNYRDFDFLKPHFDLFDEMLQSGWGYSKRILLNYYSNRLLLHSRFGEYEEAEYYGYLSIKVVNQDYLMYLNNLAAILLRNGKYEEAFSILQEGSKNAKESTNHHNKIGYVAFYVETLNRMGRFLNAENYAAVFLRLYEEKIFKYRWHVFFTTY
;
A
#
# COMPACT_ATOMS: atom_id res chain seq x y z
N MET A 1 -1.47 -28.73 -7.84
CA MET A 1 -0.59 -27.84 -8.63
C MET A 1 -1.26 -26.54 -9.01
N LYS A 2 -2.33 -26.54 -9.83
CA LYS A 2 -3.04 -25.32 -10.25
C LYS A 2 -3.34 -24.31 -9.13
N THR A 3 -3.85 -24.77 -7.98
CA THR A 3 -4.12 -23.89 -6.82
C THR A 3 -2.87 -23.22 -6.24
N PHE A 4 -1.77 -23.97 -6.15
CA PHE A 4 -0.49 -23.45 -5.66
C PHE A 4 0.12 -22.46 -6.66
N THR A 5 0.04 -22.77 -7.96
CA THR A 5 0.45 -21.86 -9.03
C THR A 5 -0.32 -20.54 -8.97
N LYS A 6 -1.65 -20.59 -8.83
CA LYS A 6 -2.49 -19.40 -8.68
C LYS A 6 -2.13 -18.60 -7.42
N PHE A 7 -1.83 -19.27 -6.32
CA PHE A 7 -1.36 -18.64 -5.10
C PHE A 7 -0.03 -17.91 -5.32
N CYS A 8 0.95 -18.54 -5.97
CA CYS A 8 2.25 -17.93 -6.24
C CYS A 8 2.14 -16.72 -7.18
N ALA A 9 1.24 -16.76 -8.17
CA ALA A 9 1.00 -15.63 -9.07
C ALA A 9 0.50 -14.37 -8.32
N ALA A 10 -0.18 -14.55 -7.18
CA ALA A 10 -0.69 -13.46 -6.34
C ALA A 10 0.36 -12.89 -5.36
N LEU A 11 1.53 -13.54 -5.25
CA LEU A 11 2.64 -13.03 -4.43
C LEU A 11 3.33 -11.84 -5.11
N LEU A 12 3.86 -10.97 -4.27
CA LEU A 12 4.60 -9.78 -4.66
C LEU A 12 6.10 -10.00 -4.41
N PRO A 13 7.00 -9.41 -5.22
CA PRO A 13 8.45 -9.61 -5.08
C PRO A 13 8.99 -9.33 -3.68
N HIS A 14 8.55 -8.25 -3.04
CA HIS A 14 8.96 -7.90 -1.67
C HIS A 14 8.48 -8.93 -0.64
N GLU A 15 7.30 -9.55 -0.84
CA GLU A 15 6.82 -10.62 0.04
C GLU A 15 7.76 -11.82 -0.03
N VAL A 16 8.16 -12.23 -1.25
CA VAL A 16 9.06 -13.38 -1.45
C VAL A 16 10.47 -13.09 -0.95
N THR A 17 10.97 -11.87 -1.19
CA THR A 17 12.27 -11.39 -0.68
C THR A 17 12.32 -11.50 0.84
N TYR A 18 11.32 -10.95 1.54
CA TYR A 18 11.19 -11.07 2.99
C TYR A 18 11.18 -12.54 3.44
N LEU A 19 10.36 -13.37 2.80
CA LEU A 19 10.22 -14.79 3.16
C LEU A 19 11.54 -15.56 2.99
N LEU A 20 12.33 -15.25 1.97
CA LEU A 20 13.67 -15.84 1.76
C LEU A 20 14.67 -15.40 2.84
N GLN A 21 14.54 -14.18 3.37
CA GLN A 21 15.39 -13.66 4.44
C GLN A 21 15.06 -14.31 5.80
N VAL A 22 13.78 -14.53 6.11
CA VAL A 22 13.34 -15.01 7.44
C VAL A 22 13.14 -16.52 7.53
N GLN A 23 13.22 -17.25 6.42
CA GLN A 23 13.07 -18.70 6.45
C GLN A 23 14.21 -19.36 7.26
N GLN A 24 13.87 -20.43 7.98
CA GLN A 24 14.80 -21.28 8.72
C GLN A 24 14.46 -22.75 8.44
N PHE A 25 14.32 -23.11 7.17
CA PHE A 25 13.91 -24.46 6.79
C PHE A 25 15.07 -25.45 6.91
N GLU A 26 14.87 -26.50 7.69
CA GLU A 26 15.74 -27.69 7.66
C GLU A 26 15.46 -28.57 6.41
N ASP A 27 14.21 -28.53 5.92
CA ASP A 27 13.77 -29.27 4.73
C ASP A 27 14.20 -28.56 3.44
N VAL A 28 15.22 -29.10 2.78
CA VAL A 28 15.80 -28.57 1.53
C VAL A 28 14.74 -28.41 0.43
N ASP A 29 13.73 -29.29 0.36
CA ASP A 29 12.70 -29.19 -0.67
C ASP A 29 11.83 -27.94 -0.46
N ARG A 30 11.56 -27.53 0.79
CA ARG A 30 10.78 -26.31 1.05
C ARG A 30 11.54 -25.06 0.63
N LEU A 31 12.85 -25.03 0.88
CA LEU A 31 13.71 -23.94 0.41
C LEU A 31 13.78 -23.92 -1.12
N ASN A 32 13.90 -25.09 -1.76
CA ASN A 32 13.90 -25.19 -3.22
C ASN A 32 12.59 -24.72 -3.84
N ILE A 33 11.44 -25.07 -3.24
CA ILE A 33 10.14 -24.55 -3.68
C ILE A 33 10.11 -23.02 -3.50
N LEU A 34 10.54 -22.47 -2.35
CA LEU A 34 10.51 -21.02 -2.13
C LEU A 34 11.41 -20.27 -3.13
N LYS A 35 12.61 -20.78 -3.42
CA LYS A 35 13.49 -20.26 -4.48
C LYS A 35 12.89 -20.44 -5.89
N ALA A 36 12.11 -21.47 -6.11
CA ALA A 36 11.36 -21.63 -7.37
C ALA A 36 10.23 -20.59 -7.46
N ILE A 37 9.54 -20.26 -6.37
CA ILE A 37 8.55 -19.16 -6.37
C ILE A 37 9.23 -17.86 -6.81
N ASP A 38 10.37 -17.52 -6.20
CA ASP A 38 11.13 -16.31 -6.49
C ASP A 38 11.54 -16.21 -7.97
N ARG A 39 12.17 -17.26 -8.50
CA ARG A 39 12.56 -17.33 -9.92
C ARG A 39 11.39 -17.26 -10.90
N ASN A 40 10.20 -17.67 -10.47
CA ASN A 40 9.00 -17.71 -11.31
C ASN A 40 8.10 -16.47 -11.11
N LEU A 41 8.51 -15.46 -10.33
CA LEU A 41 7.73 -14.24 -10.17
C LEU A 41 7.50 -13.56 -11.53
N GLY A 42 6.24 -13.42 -11.92
CA GLY A 42 5.86 -12.81 -13.20
C GLY A 42 5.90 -13.77 -14.40
N SER A 43 6.29 -15.04 -14.23
CA SER A 43 6.24 -16.04 -15.30
C SER A 43 4.81 -16.49 -15.60
N SER A 44 4.46 -16.56 -16.88
CA SER A 44 3.19 -17.12 -17.37
C SER A 44 3.14 -18.65 -17.32
N ALA A 45 4.30 -19.30 -17.25
CA ALA A 45 4.46 -20.75 -17.17
C ALA A 45 5.44 -21.12 -16.05
N PRO A 46 5.04 -20.96 -14.77
CA PRO A 46 5.94 -21.19 -13.65
C PRO A 46 6.30 -22.67 -13.54
N ASP A 47 7.61 -22.94 -13.45
CA ASP A 47 8.14 -24.30 -13.36
C ASP A 47 8.33 -24.73 -11.91
N PHE A 48 7.75 -25.87 -11.57
CA PHE A 48 7.80 -26.43 -10.22
C PHE A 48 7.93 -27.94 -10.32
N ASP A 49 8.83 -28.52 -9.53
CA ASP A 49 9.17 -29.94 -9.61
C ASP A 49 7.97 -30.83 -9.23
N PRO A 50 7.42 -31.61 -10.17
CA PRO A 50 6.28 -32.50 -9.90
C PRO A 50 6.66 -33.70 -9.03
N LYS A 51 7.96 -33.98 -8.84
CA LYS A 51 8.45 -35.08 -8.00
C LYS A 51 8.42 -34.74 -6.51
N ILE A 52 8.41 -33.46 -6.15
CA ILE A 52 8.30 -33.04 -4.74
C ILE A 52 6.89 -33.36 -4.23
N ASP A 53 6.79 -33.92 -3.02
CA ASP A 53 5.52 -34.25 -2.38
C ASP A 53 4.58 -33.02 -2.31
N LYS A 54 3.36 -33.18 -2.84
CA LYS A 54 2.27 -32.19 -2.81
C LYS A 54 2.00 -31.63 -1.41
N ARG A 55 2.24 -32.42 -0.35
CA ARG A 55 2.11 -31.96 1.04
C ARG A 55 3.09 -30.83 1.36
N LYS A 56 4.32 -30.87 0.83
CA LYS A 56 5.33 -29.83 1.04
C LYS A 56 4.90 -28.48 0.44
N TYR A 57 4.30 -28.50 -0.75
CA TYR A 57 3.71 -27.30 -1.35
C TYR A 57 2.58 -26.71 -0.50
N SER A 58 1.70 -27.55 0.05
CA SER A 58 0.61 -27.11 0.94
C SER A 58 1.14 -26.53 2.25
N HIS A 59 2.10 -27.20 2.88
CA HIS A 59 2.75 -26.72 4.10
C HIS A 59 3.47 -25.39 3.89
N LEU A 60 4.20 -25.25 2.77
CA LEU A 60 4.86 -23.99 2.45
C LEU A 60 3.85 -22.87 2.20
N LYS A 61 2.76 -23.13 1.46
CA LYS A 61 1.67 -22.16 1.29
C LYS A 61 1.15 -21.64 2.63
N ASN A 62 0.80 -22.55 3.55
CA ASN A 62 0.28 -22.18 4.86
C ASN A 62 1.32 -21.41 5.70
N TRP A 63 2.60 -21.79 5.58
CA TRP A 63 3.69 -21.08 6.23
C TRP A 63 3.82 -19.65 5.69
N ILE A 64 3.77 -19.45 4.37
CA ILE A 64 3.81 -18.13 3.74
C ILE A 64 2.63 -17.27 4.20
N GLU A 65 1.40 -17.79 4.12
CA GLU A 65 0.19 -17.07 4.53
C GLU A 65 0.28 -16.64 6.00
N LYS A 66 0.74 -17.54 6.87
CA LYS A 66 0.93 -17.23 8.30
C LYS A 66 2.02 -16.17 8.52
N ARG A 67 3.18 -16.30 7.86
CA ARG A 67 4.30 -15.37 8.05
C ARG A 67 3.98 -13.95 7.56
N LEU A 68 3.32 -13.83 6.42
CA LEU A 68 2.89 -12.52 5.92
C LEU A 68 1.80 -11.91 6.82
N ALA A 69 0.86 -12.72 7.32
CA ALA A 69 -0.17 -12.25 8.24
C ALA A 69 0.41 -11.76 9.59
N GLU A 70 1.51 -12.36 10.06
CA GLU A 70 2.18 -11.96 11.31
C GLU A 70 2.80 -10.56 11.24
N ILE A 71 3.24 -10.11 10.05
CA ILE A 71 3.84 -8.78 9.85
C ILE A 71 2.90 -7.78 9.16
N ASP A 72 1.68 -8.19 8.77
CA ASP A 72 0.72 -7.33 8.09
C ASP A 72 0.16 -6.27 9.05
N VAL A 73 0.57 -5.02 8.85
CA VAL A 73 0.17 -3.91 9.71
C VAL A 73 -1.34 -3.65 9.63
N ASP A 74 -2.00 -3.87 8.48
CA ASP A 74 -3.45 -3.69 8.34
C ASP A 74 -4.22 -4.83 9.03
N MET A 75 -3.64 -6.02 9.18
CA MET A 75 -4.19 -7.07 10.06
C MET A 75 -4.02 -6.71 11.54
N SER A 76 -2.84 -6.21 11.93
CA SER A 76 -2.58 -5.75 13.29
C SER A 76 -3.55 -4.64 13.71
N LEU A 77 -3.76 -3.63 12.85
CA LEU A 77 -4.70 -2.55 13.12
C LEU A 77 -6.14 -3.05 13.29
N ARG A 78 -6.61 -3.93 12.40
CA ARG A 78 -7.97 -4.49 12.51
C ARG A 78 -8.18 -5.25 13.82
N TRP A 79 -7.18 -6.01 14.25
CA TRP A 79 -7.23 -6.70 15.52
C TRP A 79 -7.28 -5.71 16.70
N LEU A 80 -6.47 -4.66 16.72
CA LEU A 80 -6.51 -3.62 17.76
C LEU A 80 -7.87 -2.92 17.84
N LEU A 81 -8.45 -2.54 16.69
CA LEU A 81 -9.77 -1.92 16.65
C LEU A 81 -10.86 -2.86 17.17
N SER A 82 -10.80 -4.16 16.83
CA SER A 82 -11.75 -5.15 17.35
C SER A 82 -11.61 -5.36 18.86
N LEU A 83 -10.40 -5.24 19.41
CA LEU A 83 -10.18 -5.26 20.85
C LEU A 83 -10.73 -4.01 21.52
N GLU A 84 -10.46 -2.84 20.94
CA GLU A 84 -10.98 -1.57 21.47
C GLU A 84 -12.51 -1.61 21.56
N GLU A 85 -13.18 -2.05 20.49
CA GLU A 85 -14.63 -2.23 20.45
C GLU A 85 -15.11 -3.21 21.53
N ALA A 86 -14.48 -4.38 21.62
CA ALA A 86 -14.85 -5.38 22.62
C ALA A 86 -14.67 -4.88 24.06
N ILE A 87 -13.60 -4.13 24.36
CA ILE A 87 -13.38 -3.56 25.70
C ILE A 87 -14.43 -2.50 25.99
N ARG A 88 -14.64 -1.55 25.07
CA ARG A 88 -15.58 -0.43 25.26
C ARG A 88 -17.04 -0.88 25.38
N THR A 89 -17.37 -2.06 24.87
CA THR A 89 -18.72 -2.64 24.93
C THR A 89 -18.85 -3.71 26.02
N ASP A 90 -17.84 -3.90 26.87
CA ASP A 90 -17.78 -4.95 27.90
C ASP A 90 -17.94 -6.38 27.35
N GLN A 91 -17.50 -6.62 26.11
CA GLN A 91 -17.57 -7.90 25.38
C GLN A 91 -16.21 -8.60 25.24
N ILE A 92 -15.14 -8.08 25.85
CA ILE A 92 -13.83 -8.71 25.78
C ILE A 92 -13.86 -10.11 26.43
N THR A 93 -13.36 -11.10 25.68
CA THR A 93 -13.27 -12.49 26.16
C THR A 93 -11.93 -12.75 26.87
N ALA A 94 -11.90 -13.72 27.79
CA ALA A 94 -10.67 -14.16 28.46
C ALA A 94 -9.56 -14.59 27.46
N LYS A 95 -9.93 -15.11 26.29
CA LYS A 95 -8.98 -15.46 25.23
C LYS A 95 -8.34 -14.22 24.61
N GLN A 96 -9.14 -13.21 24.29
CA GLN A 96 -8.66 -11.94 23.74
C GLN A 96 -7.77 -11.21 24.74
N GLU A 97 -8.18 -11.18 26.00
CA GLU A 97 -7.42 -10.57 27.08
C GLU A 97 -6.02 -11.20 27.24
N LYS A 98 -5.98 -12.54 27.35
CA LYS A 98 -4.72 -13.29 27.44
C LYS A 98 -3.84 -13.07 26.21
N GLN A 99 -4.45 -12.91 25.03
CA GLN A 99 -3.71 -12.59 23.82
C GLN A 99 -3.13 -11.16 23.85
N LEU A 100 -3.91 -10.18 24.30
CA LEU A 100 -3.48 -8.79 24.46
C LEU A 100 -2.28 -8.70 25.42
N LEU A 101 -2.40 -9.25 26.63
CA LEU A 101 -1.34 -9.25 27.64
C LEU A 101 -0.04 -9.88 27.13
N ARG A 102 -0.13 -11.00 26.41
CA ARG A 102 1.04 -11.65 25.78
C ARG A 102 1.70 -10.80 24.70
N SER A 103 0.93 -9.95 24.04
CA SER A 103 1.39 -9.16 22.90
C SER A 103 2.07 -7.86 23.33
N ILE A 104 1.83 -7.38 24.55
CA ILE A 104 2.48 -6.19 25.14
C ILE A 104 4.01 -6.30 25.05
N SER A 105 4.58 -7.48 25.34
CA SER A 105 6.02 -7.72 25.29
C SER A 105 6.65 -7.61 23.89
N LYS A 106 5.85 -7.57 22.83
CA LYS A 106 6.30 -7.55 21.42
C LYS A 106 6.11 -6.19 20.76
N TRP A 107 5.63 -5.21 21.51
CA TRP A 107 5.28 -3.89 21.03
C TRP A 107 6.15 -2.83 21.71
N ASP A 108 6.53 -1.81 20.95
CA ASP A 108 7.35 -0.68 21.41
C ASP A 108 7.01 0.61 20.63
N ALA A 109 7.69 1.71 21.00
CA ALA A 109 7.57 3.03 20.38
C ALA A 109 7.77 3.08 18.85
N SER A 110 8.52 2.13 18.28
CA SER A 110 8.81 2.06 16.84
C SER A 110 7.76 1.29 16.05
N SER A 111 6.88 0.57 16.76
CA SER A 111 5.83 -0.23 16.14
C SER A 111 4.93 0.61 15.23
N PHE A 112 4.48 0.02 14.11
CA PHE A 112 3.83 0.79 13.04
C PHE A 112 2.60 1.58 13.53
N TYR A 113 1.70 0.95 14.28
CA TYR A 113 0.52 1.59 14.87
C TYR A 113 0.67 1.85 16.37
N PHE A 114 1.84 2.32 16.80
CA PHE A 114 2.17 2.55 18.21
C PHE A 114 1.15 3.42 18.96
N VAL A 115 0.69 4.52 18.37
CA VAL A 115 -0.33 5.39 18.98
C VAL A 115 -1.62 4.61 19.30
N LYS A 116 -2.10 3.78 18.35
CA LYS A 116 -3.32 2.98 18.55
C LYS A 116 -3.12 1.91 19.62
N TRP A 117 -1.95 1.29 19.68
CA TRP A 117 -1.61 0.36 20.76
C TRP A 117 -1.70 1.04 22.13
N TYR A 118 -1.08 2.21 22.29
CA TYR A 118 -1.11 2.97 23.53
C TYR A 118 -2.56 3.30 23.96
N GLU A 119 -3.40 3.75 23.01
CA GLU A 119 -4.81 4.05 23.26
C GLU A 119 -5.60 2.81 23.72
N VAL A 120 -5.42 1.66 23.04
CA VAL A 120 -6.11 0.41 23.40
C VAL A 120 -5.68 -0.07 24.78
N LEU A 121 -4.39 -0.01 25.10
CA LEU A 121 -3.89 -0.38 26.43
C LEU A 121 -4.42 0.55 27.53
N ASN A 122 -4.56 1.84 27.25
CA ASN A 122 -5.14 2.79 28.19
C ASN A 122 -6.62 2.48 28.50
N VAL A 123 -7.42 2.19 27.48
CA VAL A 123 -8.83 1.79 27.64
C VAL A 123 -8.93 0.44 28.36
N PHE A 124 -8.05 -0.50 28.03
CA PHE A 124 -7.99 -1.80 28.71
C PHE A 124 -7.63 -1.66 30.20
N ARG A 125 -6.68 -0.78 30.54
CA ARG A 125 -6.35 -0.47 31.93
C ARG A 125 -7.57 0.05 32.70
N GLU A 126 -8.34 0.96 32.11
CA GLU A 126 -9.57 1.50 32.72
C GLU A 126 -10.62 0.40 32.96
N ASP A 127 -10.81 -0.50 32.00
CA ASP A 127 -11.71 -1.66 32.10
C ASP A 127 -11.34 -2.60 33.27
N LEU A 128 -10.04 -2.88 33.43
CA LEU A 128 -9.51 -3.70 34.51
C LEU A 128 -9.60 -3.02 35.88
N LEU A 129 -9.36 -1.71 35.94
CA LEU A 129 -9.36 -0.95 37.19
C LEU A 129 -10.75 -0.95 37.85
N ILE A 130 -11.82 -0.75 37.08
CA ILE A 130 -13.20 -0.81 37.57
C ILE A 130 -13.55 -2.21 38.11
N ARG A 131 -12.88 -3.24 37.59
CA ARG A 131 -13.04 -4.65 37.98
C ARG A 131 -12.05 -5.11 39.04
N LEU A 132 -11.33 -4.19 39.68
CA LEU A 132 -10.42 -4.44 40.80
C LEU A 132 -9.28 -5.43 40.46
N ARG A 133 -8.82 -5.41 39.20
CA ARG A 133 -7.75 -6.30 38.72
C ARG A 133 -6.37 -5.67 38.82
N TYR A 134 -5.89 -5.55 40.07
CA TYR A 134 -4.72 -4.77 40.41
C TYR A 134 -3.41 -5.29 39.79
N ASP A 135 -3.20 -6.60 39.76
CA ASP A 135 -1.96 -7.20 39.24
C ASP A 135 -1.73 -6.85 37.77
N GLU A 136 -2.77 -6.93 36.94
CA GLU A 136 -2.66 -6.56 35.53
C GLU A 136 -2.64 -5.04 35.31
N VAL A 137 -3.30 -4.27 36.18
CA VAL A 137 -3.24 -2.81 36.14
C VAL A 137 -1.82 -2.31 36.41
N GLU A 138 -1.10 -2.89 37.38
CA GLU A 138 0.29 -2.50 37.68
C GLU A 138 1.21 -2.70 36.47
N ILE A 139 1.05 -3.84 35.77
CA ILE A 139 1.79 -4.12 34.53
C ILE A 139 1.49 -3.06 33.47
N LEU A 140 0.21 -2.71 33.27
CA LEU A 140 -0.19 -1.72 32.27
C LEU A 140 0.26 -0.30 32.64
N ASP A 141 0.22 0.07 33.92
CA ASP A 141 0.68 1.37 34.38
C ASP A 141 2.16 1.57 34.10
N GLN A 142 2.99 0.56 34.37
CA GLN A 142 4.41 0.62 34.03
C GLN A 142 4.63 0.78 32.53
N VAL A 143 3.97 -0.03 31.71
CA VAL A 143 4.09 0.01 30.24
C VAL A 143 3.65 1.37 29.68
N LEU A 144 2.54 1.91 30.16
CA LEU A 144 2.02 3.20 29.73
C LEU A 144 2.90 4.36 30.20
N ALA A 145 3.44 4.29 31.42
CA ALA A 145 4.39 5.29 31.93
C ALA A 145 5.67 5.33 31.08
N ASP A 146 6.24 4.17 30.76
CA ASP A 146 7.47 4.06 29.96
C ASP A 146 7.27 4.59 28.53
N ASN A 147 6.06 4.45 27.98
CA ASN A 147 5.73 4.85 26.61
C ASN A 147 5.04 6.23 26.51
N LYS A 148 4.82 6.93 27.63
CA LYS A 148 4.11 8.22 27.63
C LYS A 148 4.81 9.29 26.78
N LYS A 149 6.13 9.46 26.94
CA LYS A 149 6.90 10.44 26.17
C LYS A 149 6.93 10.12 24.67
N PRO A 150 7.24 8.88 24.24
CA PRO A 150 7.09 8.49 22.84
C PRO A 150 5.68 8.74 22.29
N TYR A 151 4.63 8.45 23.07
CA TYR A 151 3.24 8.72 22.68
C TYR A 151 2.98 10.21 22.42
N GLU A 152 3.36 11.07 23.35
CA GLU A 152 3.23 12.53 23.20
C GLU A 152 3.98 13.03 21.95
N ARG A 153 5.19 12.52 21.72
CA ARG A 153 6.02 12.82 20.53
C ARG A 153 5.33 12.40 19.23
N SER A 154 4.76 11.19 19.17
CA SER A 154 4.04 10.69 18.00
C SER A 154 2.79 11.52 17.69
N ILE A 155 2.06 11.95 18.72
CA ILE A 155 0.89 12.82 18.55
C ILE A 155 1.29 14.21 18.04
N GLU A 156 2.35 14.81 18.59
CA GLU A 156 2.85 16.10 18.12
C GLU A 156 3.33 16.03 16.66
N THR A 157 4.07 14.98 16.32
CA THR A 157 4.57 14.75 14.96
C THR A 157 3.41 14.57 13.95
N ASP A 158 2.36 13.84 14.32
CA ASP A 158 1.18 13.70 13.46
C ASP A 158 0.53 15.07 13.18
N ARG A 159 0.37 15.91 14.21
CA ARG A 159 -0.20 17.25 14.05
C ARG A 159 0.64 18.12 13.11
N GLU A 160 1.96 18.05 13.21
CA GLU A 160 2.88 18.75 12.31
C GLU A 160 2.72 18.27 10.85
N ILE A 161 2.71 16.94 10.63
CA ILE A 161 2.49 16.35 9.30
C ILE A 161 1.13 16.77 8.73
N GLN A 162 0.07 16.81 9.55
CA GLN A 162 -1.26 17.23 9.10
C GLN A 162 -1.26 18.70 8.63
N LYS A 163 -0.56 19.58 9.35
CA LYS A 163 -0.36 20.97 8.92
C LYS A 163 0.35 21.03 7.56
N PHE A 164 1.45 20.30 7.39
CA PHE A 164 2.18 20.25 6.12
C PHE A 164 1.33 19.69 4.98
N THR A 165 0.50 18.69 5.27
CA THR A 165 -0.39 18.08 4.27
C THR A 165 -1.30 19.11 3.62
N ARG A 166 -1.90 19.99 4.42
CA ARG A 166 -2.79 21.04 3.91
C ARG A 166 -2.04 21.97 2.95
N GLU A 167 -0.88 22.47 3.37
CA GLU A 167 -0.04 23.36 2.55
C GLU A 167 0.40 22.68 1.23
N ILE A 168 0.80 21.40 1.27
CA ILE A 168 1.25 20.64 0.09
C ILE A 168 0.11 20.37 -0.90
N VAL A 169 -1.08 20.03 -0.40
CA VAL A 169 -2.24 19.74 -1.26
C VAL A 169 -2.82 21.03 -1.87
N GLU A 170 -2.83 22.13 -1.14
CA GLU A 170 -3.23 23.45 -1.67
C GLU A 170 -2.28 23.90 -2.78
N GLN A 171 -0.96 23.71 -2.58
CA GLN A 171 0.03 24.01 -3.61
C GLN A 171 -0.19 23.21 -4.90
N TYR A 172 -0.57 21.93 -4.81
CA TYR A 172 -0.87 21.13 -6.01
C TYR A 172 -2.04 21.70 -6.83
N LYS A 173 -3.02 22.33 -6.17
CA LYS A 173 -4.20 22.90 -6.84
C LYS A 173 -3.91 24.26 -7.47
N ASP A 174 -3.29 25.15 -6.71
CA ASP A 174 -3.20 26.56 -7.06
C ASP A 174 -1.81 26.96 -7.59
N LEU A 175 -0.83 26.04 -7.58
CA LEU A 175 0.59 26.27 -7.91
C LEU A 175 1.22 27.42 -7.11
N HIS A 176 0.62 27.78 -5.98
CA HIS A 176 1.06 28.84 -5.09
C HIS A 176 1.48 28.27 -3.73
N GLY A 177 2.47 28.91 -3.09
CA GLY A 177 2.99 28.52 -1.78
C GLY A 177 4.31 27.74 -1.85
N GLU A 178 5.25 28.09 -0.97
CA GLU A 178 6.54 27.44 -0.83
C GLU A 178 6.47 26.33 0.23
N THR A 179 6.74 25.10 -0.20
CA THR A 179 6.59 23.86 0.59
C THR A 179 7.86 23.02 0.63
N LYS A 180 8.93 23.36 -0.15
CA LYS A 180 10.24 22.70 -0.05
C LYS A 180 10.87 22.91 1.33
N LYS A 181 10.51 23.99 2.03
CA LYS A 181 10.91 24.24 3.43
C LYS A 181 10.59 23.06 4.37
N HIS A 182 9.59 22.24 4.04
CA HIS A 182 9.17 21.08 4.84
C HIS A 182 9.99 19.81 4.57
N ILE A 183 10.76 19.75 3.48
CA ILE A 183 11.52 18.55 3.07
C ILE A 183 12.44 18.10 4.20
N LYS A 184 13.15 19.02 4.86
CA LYS A 184 14.08 18.68 5.95
C LYS A 184 13.36 18.02 7.14
N SER A 185 12.23 18.58 7.58
CA SER A 185 11.45 18.04 8.71
C SER A 185 10.88 16.66 8.34
N LEU A 186 10.22 16.56 7.18
CA LEU A 186 9.65 15.30 6.69
C LEU A 186 10.70 14.19 6.49
N THR A 187 11.90 14.54 6.01
CA THR A 187 13.01 13.60 5.85
C THR A 187 13.48 13.09 7.21
N ALA A 188 13.64 13.98 8.20
CA ALA A 188 14.01 13.60 9.55
C ALA A 188 12.97 12.66 10.17
N THR A 189 11.67 13.00 10.04
CA THR A 189 10.58 12.14 10.49
C THR A 189 10.60 10.77 9.83
N PHE A 190 10.78 10.69 8.51
CA PHE A 190 10.80 9.41 7.80
C PHE A 190 11.95 8.49 8.25
N LYS A 191 13.14 9.08 8.47
CA LYS A 191 14.36 8.35 8.81
C LYS A 191 14.52 8.02 10.29
N ASP A 192 13.65 8.53 11.16
CA ASP A 192 13.71 8.30 12.59
C ASP A 192 13.23 6.89 12.94
N ASP A 193 14.15 5.99 13.27
CA ASP A 193 13.85 4.60 13.64
C ASP A 193 13.20 4.45 15.03
N MET A 194 13.26 5.50 15.86
CA MET A 194 12.64 5.56 17.18
C MET A 194 11.20 6.11 17.15
N LEU A 195 10.70 6.50 15.98
CA LEU A 195 9.33 6.98 15.79
C LEU A 195 8.42 5.88 15.26
N ASP A 196 7.13 5.97 15.56
CA ASP A 196 6.12 5.06 15.05
C ASP A 196 6.10 5.00 13.52
N GLY A 197 5.92 3.79 13.00
CA GLY A 197 5.98 3.55 11.56
C GLY A 197 4.90 4.27 10.75
N TYR A 198 3.73 4.55 11.32
CA TYR A 198 2.67 5.24 10.61
C TYR A 198 3.00 6.71 10.34
N ASN A 199 3.59 7.43 11.30
CA ASN A 199 4.11 8.77 11.08
C ASN A 199 5.25 8.81 10.07
N ARG A 200 6.20 7.86 10.16
CA ARG A 200 7.28 7.72 9.17
C ARG A 200 6.73 7.52 7.75
N PHE A 201 5.78 6.61 7.60
CA PHE A 201 5.10 6.36 6.32
C PHE A 201 4.34 7.59 5.80
N LYS A 202 3.60 8.30 6.66
CA LYS A 202 2.92 9.53 6.27
C LYS A 202 3.91 10.59 5.78
N ALA A 203 5.05 10.75 6.44
CA ALA A 203 6.08 11.70 6.03
C ALA A 203 6.62 11.37 4.64
N PHE A 204 6.92 10.08 4.36
CA PHE A 204 7.32 9.61 3.03
C PHE A 204 6.29 9.96 1.95
N VAL A 205 5.00 9.71 2.21
CA VAL A 205 3.93 10.09 1.28
C VAL A 205 3.95 11.59 0.98
N ARG A 206 4.21 12.46 1.96
CA ARG A 206 4.26 13.92 1.72
C ARG A 206 5.50 14.32 0.91
N LEU A 207 6.64 13.67 1.13
CA LEU A 207 7.84 13.86 0.31
C LEU A 207 7.56 13.51 -1.17
N ILE A 208 6.81 12.43 -1.42
CA ILE A 208 6.35 12.07 -2.76
C ILE A 208 5.55 13.24 -3.36
N PHE A 209 4.51 13.72 -2.67
CA PHE A 209 3.71 14.85 -3.17
C PHE A 209 4.56 16.09 -3.49
N ILE A 210 5.49 16.47 -2.61
CA ILE A 210 6.40 17.60 -2.86
C ILE A 210 7.22 17.35 -4.14
N GLY A 211 7.83 16.18 -4.29
CA GLY A 211 8.63 15.87 -5.49
C GLY A 211 7.81 15.93 -6.77
N PHE A 212 6.56 15.45 -6.76
CA PHE A 212 5.67 15.55 -7.92
C PHE A 212 5.20 16.98 -8.19
N ASN A 213 4.92 17.78 -7.16
CA ASN A 213 4.51 19.19 -7.31
C ASN A 213 5.59 20.03 -7.98
N TYR A 214 6.86 19.89 -7.53
CA TYR A 214 7.99 20.63 -8.10
C TYR A 214 8.67 19.95 -9.29
N ARG A 215 8.27 18.72 -9.61
CA ARG A 215 8.98 17.84 -10.58
C ARG A 215 10.45 17.66 -10.23
N ASP A 216 10.74 17.63 -8.94
CA ASP A 216 12.08 17.49 -8.37
C ASP A 216 12.21 16.05 -7.85
N PHE A 217 12.73 15.17 -8.71
CA PHE A 217 12.77 13.73 -8.44
C PHE A 217 14.13 13.27 -7.89
N ASP A 218 15.17 14.08 -8.04
CA ASP A 218 16.53 13.75 -7.60
C ASP A 218 16.61 13.62 -6.08
N PHE A 219 16.00 14.55 -5.34
CA PHE A 219 15.94 14.43 -3.87
C PHE A 219 15.04 13.26 -3.43
N LEU A 220 14.04 12.91 -4.24
CA LEU A 220 13.02 11.93 -3.89
C LEU A 220 13.55 10.50 -4.05
N LYS A 221 14.44 10.25 -5.02
CA LYS A 221 14.99 8.92 -5.32
C LYS A 221 15.60 8.22 -4.08
N PRO A 222 16.51 8.83 -3.30
CA PRO A 222 17.06 8.19 -2.09
C PRO A 222 16.00 7.80 -1.05
N HIS A 223 14.86 8.50 -1.00
CA HIS A 223 13.78 8.18 -0.06
C HIS A 223 13.03 6.92 -0.48
N PHE A 224 12.80 6.75 -1.78
CA PHE A 224 12.25 5.51 -2.29
C PHE A 224 13.22 4.35 -2.14
N ASP A 225 14.51 4.56 -2.41
CA ASP A 225 15.53 3.50 -2.28
C ASP A 225 15.56 2.99 -0.82
N LEU A 226 15.54 3.90 0.16
CA LEU A 226 15.41 3.54 1.57
C LEU A 226 14.07 2.83 1.89
N PHE A 227 12.95 3.31 1.33
CA PHE A 227 11.65 2.69 1.58
C PHE A 227 11.53 1.29 0.98
N ASP A 228 12.17 1.05 -0.18
CA ASP A 228 12.28 -0.26 -0.82
C ASP A 228 13.01 -1.24 0.11
N GLU A 229 14.18 -0.86 0.63
CA GLU A 229 14.94 -1.65 1.61
C GLU A 229 14.10 -1.99 2.85
N MET A 230 13.37 -0.99 3.38
CA MET A 230 12.47 -1.19 4.51
C MET A 230 11.37 -2.21 4.18
N LEU A 231 10.70 -2.08 3.03
CA LEU A 231 9.66 -3.03 2.61
C LEU A 231 10.21 -4.45 2.37
N GLN A 232 11.42 -4.58 1.82
CA GLN A 232 12.07 -5.88 1.61
C GLN A 232 12.35 -6.59 2.93
N SER A 233 12.67 -5.84 4.00
CA SER A 233 12.85 -6.37 5.35
C SER A 233 11.53 -6.77 6.05
N GLY A 234 10.38 -6.49 5.43
CA GLY A 234 9.05 -6.70 6.01
C GLY A 234 8.56 -5.54 6.88
N TRP A 235 9.32 -4.45 7.00
CA TRP A 235 8.91 -3.28 7.78
C TRP A 235 7.67 -2.64 7.18
N GLY A 236 6.67 -2.36 8.02
CA GLY A 236 5.45 -1.65 7.60
C GLY A 236 4.65 -2.38 6.53
N TYR A 237 4.86 -3.69 6.36
CA TYR A 237 4.23 -4.46 5.30
C TYR A 237 2.71 -4.46 5.46
N SER A 238 2.02 -4.07 4.40
CA SER A 238 0.70 -4.57 4.08
C SER A 238 0.57 -4.63 2.57
N LYS A 239 -0.29 -5.51 2.07
CA LYS A 239 -0.50 -5.60 0.62
C LYS A 239 -0.96 -4.27 0.03
N ARG A 240 -1.77 -3.49 0.77
CA ARG A 240 -2.20 -2.14 0.38
C ARG A 240 -1.03 -1.18 0.22
N ILE A 241 -0.14 -1.10 1.23
CA ILE A 241 1.03 -0.20 1.21
C ILE A 241 1.95 -0.56 0.05
N LEU A 242 2.19 -1.86 -0.16
CA LEU A 242 3.09 -2.34 -1.19
C LEU A 242 2.58 -2.08 -2.63
N LEU A 243 1.27 -2.22 -2.87
CA LEU A 243 0.68 -1.86 -4.18
C LEU A 243 0.75 -0.36 -4.45
N ASN A 244 0.52 0.46 -3.41
CA ASN A 244 0.65 1.92 -3.51
C ASN A 244 2.10 2.33 -3.80
N TYR A 245 3.06 1.68 -3.13
CA TYR A 245 4.48 1.83 -3.40
C TYR A 245 4.81 1.56 -4.88
N TYR A 246 4.36 0.43 -5.43
CA TYR A 246 4.59 0.09 -6.83
C TYR A 246 3.99 1.11 -7.79
N SER A 247 2.77 1.61 -7.53
CA SER A 247 2.19 2.64 -8.39
C SER A 247 3.00 3.95 -8.36
N ASN A 248 3.49 4.34 -7.19
CA ASN A 248 4.37 5.52 -7.08
C ASN A 248 5.74 5.28 -7.74
N ARG A 249 6.29 4.05 -7.66
CA ARG A 249 7.52 3.72 -8.37
C ARG A 249 7.36 3.74 -9.88
N LEU A 250 6.25 3.23 -10.41
CA LEU A 250 5.91 3.40 -11.83
C LEU A 250 5.99 4.87 -12.23
N LEU A 251 5.35 5.75 -11.44
CA LEU A 251 5.32 7.17 -11.77
C LEU A 251 6.73 7.78 -11.74
N LEU A 252 7.58 7.37 -10.80
CA LEU A 252 8.96 7.85 -10.72
C LEU A 252 9.80 7.37 -11.91
N HIS A 253 9.81 6.07 -12.21
CA HIS A 253 10.53 5.50 -13.37
C HIS A 253 10.08 6.15 -14.69
N SER A 254 8.77 6.40 -14.83
CA SER A 254 8.23 7.13 -15.98
C SER A 254 8.81 8.54 -16.16
N ARG A 255 9.22 9.21 -15.07
CA ARG A 255 9.82 10.55 -15.13
C ARG A 255 11.28 10.52 -15.53
N PHE A 256 11.98 9.42 -15.27
CA PHE A 256 13.35 9.18 -15.74
C PHE A 256 13.41 8.56 -17.14
N GLY A 257 12.25 8.27 -17.77
CA GLY A 257 12.20 7.63 -19.08
C GLY A 257 12.45 6.12 -19.04
N GLU A 258 12.46 5.53 -17.85
CA GLU A 258 12.69 4.11 -17.59
C GLU A 258 11.37 3.34 -17.78
N TYR A 259 10.87 3.28 -19.00
CA TYR A 259 9.51 2.80 -19.27
C TYR A 259 9.31 1.30 -19.06
N GLU A 260 10.35 0.48 -19.21
CA GLU A 260 10.29 -0.96 -18.91
C GLU A 260 10.09 -1.20 -17.41
N GLU A 261 10.83 -0.49 -16.57
CA GLU A 261 10.65 -0.55 -15.11
C GLU A 261 9.31 0.05 -14.68
N ALA A 262 8.91 1.15 -15.30
CA ALA A 262 7.59 1.73 -15.05
C ALA A 262 6.47 0.72 -15.33
N GLU A 263 6.57 -0.02 -16.42
CA GLU A 263 5.63 -1.07 -16.79
C GLU A 263 5.64 -2.23 -15.79
N TYR A 264 6.82 -2.72 -15.41
CA TYR A 264 7.00 -3.77 -14.39
C TYR A 264 6.28 -3.41 -13.08
N TYR A 265 6.56 -2.24 -12.53
CA TYR A 265 5.90 -1.76 -11.31
C TYR A 265 4.40 -1.51 -11.51
N GLY A 266 3.97 -1.13 -12.72
CA GLY A 266 2.57 -0.99 -13.06
C GLY A 266 1.79 -2.29 -12.93
N TYR A 267 2.30 -3.38 -13.52
CA TYR A 267 1.67 -4.70 -13.39
C TYR A 267 1.61 -5.17 -11.93
N LEU A 268 2.66 -4.90 -11.15
CA LEU A 268 2.63 -5.23 -9.72
C LEU A 268 1.53 -4.46 -8.99
N SER A 269 1.35 -3.16 -9.29
CA SER A 269 0.37 -2.31 -8.61
C SER A 269 -1.10 -2.71 -8.84
N ILE A 270 -1.42 -3.36 -9.96
CA ILE A 270 -2.79 -3.78 -10.30
C ILE A 270 -3.10 -5.24 -9.93
N LYS A 271 -2.17 -5.98 -9.29
CA LYS A 271 -2.38 -7.39 -8.95
C LYS A 271 -3.58 -7.65 -8.03
N VAL A 272 -4.01 -6.65 -7.25
CA VAL A 272 -5.18 -6.75 -6.37
C VAL A 272 -6.07 -5.53 -6.52
N VAL A 273 -7.37 -5.80 -6.62
CA VAL A 273 -8.41 -4.77 -6.64
C VAL A 273 -8.60 -4.20 -5.23
N ASN A 274 -8.38 -2.90 -5.09
CA ASN A 274 -8.67 -2.10 -3.89
C ASN A 274 -9.26 -0.74 -4.30
N GLN A 275 -9.43 0.18 -3.34
CA GLN A 275 -10.00 1.51 -3.59
C GLN A 275 -9.20 2.34 -4.61
N ASP A 276 -7.88 2.15 -4.67
CA ASP A 276 -6.96 2.89 -5.55
C ASP A 276 -6.71 2.16 -6.89
N TYR A 277 -7.28 0.97 -7.08
CA TYR A 277 -7.08 0.14 -8.28
C TYR A 277 -7.26 0.89 -9.59
N LEU A 278 -8.30 1.73 -9.68
CA LEU A 278 -8.56 2.50 -10.90
C LEU A 278 -7.46 3.53 -11.18
N MET A 279 -6.85 4.10 -10.15
CA MET A 279 -5.70 4.99 -10.30
C MET A 279 -4.49 4.21 -10.82
N TYR A 280 -4.22 3.03 -10.25
CA TYR A 280 -3.12 2.17 -10.65
C TYR A 280 -3.26 1.71 -12.10
N LEU A 281 -4.47 1.32 -12.49
CA LEU A 281 -4.81 0.93 -13.85
C LEU A 281 -4.58 2.07 -14.84
N ASN A 282 -5.02 3.28 -14.50
CA ASN A 282 -4.79 4.47 -15.33
C ASN A 282 -3.31 4.76 -15.52
N ASN A 283 -2.52 4.63 -14.45
CA ASN A 283 -1.07 4.84 -14.51
C ASN A 283 -0.40 3.82 -15.43
N LEU A 284 -0.72 2.53 -15.30
CA LEU A 284 -0.19 1.49 -16.19
C LEU A 284 -0.64 1.68 -17.64
N ALA A 285 -1.92 1.96 -17.88
CA ALA A 285 -2.43 2.22 -19.23
C ALA A 285 -1.69 3.36 -19.92
N ALA A 286 -1.39 4.44 -19.19
CA ALA A 286 -0.59 5.54 -19.71
C ALA A 286 0.82 5.11 -20.14
N ILE A 287 1.47 4.20 -19.40
CA ILE A 287 2.78 3.65 -19.76
C ILE A 287 2.68 2.74 -20.98
N LEU A 288 1.72 1.82 -21.01
CA LEU A 288 1.52 0.90 -22.14
C LEU A 288 1.23 1.66 -23.45
N LEU A 289 0.41 2.70 -23.40
CA LEU A 289 0.15 3.59 -24.54
C LEU A 289 1.42 4.28 -25.03
N ARG A 290 2.29 4.76 -24.13
CA ARG A 290 3.59 5.35 -24.50
C ARG A 290 4.55 4.35 -25.11
N ASN A 291 4.50 3.09 -24.67
CA ASN A 291 5.31 1.99 -25.21
C ASN A 291 4.73 1.39 -26.51
N GLY A 292 3.61 1.92 -27.02
CA GLY A 292 2.97 1.38 -28.22
C GLY A 292 2.23 0.05 -28.01
N LYS A 293 2.06 -0.41 -26.76
CA LYS A 293 1.42 -1.67 -26.38
C LYS A 293 -0.10 -1.51 -26.29
N TYR A 294 -0.73 -1.12 -27.40
CA TYR A 294 -2.13 -0.72 -27.42
C TYR A 294 -3.11 -1.86 -27.10
N GLU A 295 -2.86 -3.07 -27.61
CA GLU A 295 -3.71 -4.23 -27.32
C GLU A 295 -3.66 -4.64 -25.84
N GLU A 296 -2.47 -4.55 -25.22
CA GLU A 296 -2.32 -4.83 -23.79
C GLU A 296 -3.01 -3.75 -22.94
N ALA A 297 -2.86 -2.47 -23.31
CA ALA A 297 -3.59 -1.37 -22.67
C ALA A 297 -5.11 -1.57 -22.77
N PHE A 298 -5.60 -2.01 -23.93
CA PHE A 298 -7.01 -2.31 -24.13
C PHE A 298 -7.48 -3.45 -23.23
N SER A 299 -6.71 -4.55 -23.16
CA SER A 299 -7.04 -5.71 -22.34
C SER A 299 -7.18 -5.34 -20.86
N ILE A 300 -6.20 -4.64 -20.28
CA ILE A 300 -6.26 -4.29 -18.85
C ILE A 300 -7.40 -3.31 -18.55
N LEU A 301 -7.67 -2.36 -19.47
CA LEU A 301 -8.76 -1.40 -19.29
C LEU A 301 -10.12 -2.13 -19.37
N GLN A 302 -10.29 -3.07 -20.29
CA GLN A 302 -11.50 -3.89 -20.35
C GLN A 302 -11.74 -4.67 -19.05
N GLU A 303 -10.69 -5.29 -18.50
CA GLU A 303 -10.77 -6.00 -17.21
C GLU A 303 -11.19 -5.06 -16.07
N GLY A 304 -10.68 -3.82 -16.06
CA GLY A 304 -11.03 -2.79 -15.08
C GLY A 304 -12.37 -2.07 -15.29
N SER A 305 -13.12 -2.40 -16.33
CA SER A 305 -14.33 -1.66 -16.72
C SER A 305 -15.42 -1.65 -15.65
N LYS A 306 -15.57 -2.76 -14.89
CA LYS A 306 -16.51 -2.83 -13.76
C LYS A 306 -16.11 -1.83 -12.65
N ASN A 307 -14.82 -1.81 -12.30
CA ASN A 307 -14.29 -0.88 -11.29
C ASN A 307 -14.46 0.59 -11.72
N ALA A 308 -14.28 0.89 -13.00
CA ALA A 308 -14.51 2.23 -13.53
C ALA A 308 -15.98 2.66 -13.42
N LYS A 309 -16.94 1.73 -13.65
CA LYS A 309 -18.37 2.01 -13.52
C LYS A 309 -18.76 2.31 -12.07
N GLU A 310 -18.28 1.50 -11.13
CA GLU A 310 -18.62 1.56 -9.70
C GLU A 310 -17.86 2.67 -8.94
N SER A 311 -16.77 3.21 -9.50
CA SER A 311 -15.98 4.26 -8.87
C SER A 311 -16.75 5.57 -8.70
N THR A 312 -16.76 6.08 -7.48
CA THR A 312 -17.26 7.43 -7.13
C THR A 312 -16.19 8.52 -7.31
N ASN A 313 -14.92 8.13 -7.49
CA ASN A 313 -13.82 9.04 -7.76
C ASN A 313 -13.82 9.46 -9.25
N HIS A 314 -14.50 10.58 -9.52
CA HIS A 314 -14.66 11.11 -10.88
C HIS A 314 -13.33 11.48 -11.53
N HIS A 315 -12.34 11.94 -10.77
CA HIS A 315 -11.02 12.25 -11.31
C HIS A 315 -10.36 11.01 -11.95
N ASN A 316 -10.40 9.86 -11.27
CA ASN A 316 -9.86 8.62 -11.82
C ASN A 316 -10.77 8.01 -12.89
N LYS A 317 -12.10 8.17 -12.76
CA LYS A 317 -13.06 7.71 -13.78
C LYS A 317 -12.89 8.42 -15.12
N ILE A 318 -12.70 9.74 -15.11
CA ILE A 318 -12.42 10.51 -16.33
C ILE A 318 -11.07 10.11 -16.93
N GLY A 319 -10.05 9.89 -16.08
CA GLY A 319 -8.75 9.37 -16.53
C GLY A 319 -8.86 8.03 -17.25
N TYR A 320 -9.64 7.09 -16.68
CA TYR A 320 -9.90 5.80 -17.30
C TYR A 320 -10.54 5.95 -18.69
N VAL A 321 -11.57 6.80 -18.79
CA VAL A 321 -12.25 7.02 -20.07
C VAL A 321 -11.32 7.62 -21.11
N ALA A 322 -10.52 8.62 -20.74
CA ALA A 322 -9.56 9.22 -21.65
C ALA A 322 -8.54 8.18 -22.17
N PHE A 323 -7.98 7.35 -21.29
CA PHE A 323 -7.05 6.30 -21.72
C PHE A 323 -7.73 5.21 -22.54
N TYR A 324 -8.98 4.87 -22.26
CA TYR A 324 -9.75 3.91 -23.06
C TYR A 324 -10.04 4.45 -24.47
N VAL A 325 -10.45 5.71 -24.58
CA VAL A 325 -10.69 6.40 -25.86
C VAL A 325 -9.38 6.53 -26.65
N GLU A 326 -8.29 6.95 -26.02
CA GLU A 326 -6.96 7.01 -26.66
C GLU A 326 -6.54 5.64 -27.18
N THR A 327 -6.75 4.58 -26.40
CA THR A 327 -6.44 3.21 -26.83
C THR A 327 -7.22 2.82 -28.07
N LEU A 328 -8.52 3.12 -28.12
CA LEU A 328 -9.35 2.87 -29.30
C LEU A 328 -8.86 3.65 -30.53
N ASN A 329 -8.49 4.92 -30.35
CA ASN A 329 -7.93 5.75 -31.42
C ASN A 329 -6.61 5.19 -31.96
N ARG A 330 -5.68 4.79 -31.08
CA ARG A 330 -4.40 4.17 -31.46
C ARG A 330 -4.57 2.84 -32.19
N MET A 331 -5.67 2.14 -31.93
CA MET A 331 -6.04 0.90 -32.62
C MET A 331 -6.86 1.13 -33.90
N GLY A 332 -7.09 2.37 -34.31
CA GLY A 332 -7.88 2.72 -35.50
C GLY A 332 -9.39 2.53 -35.35
N ARG A 333 -9.89 2.35 -34.11
CA ARG A 333 -11.31 2.13 -33.80
C ARG A 333 -12.04 3.45 -33.53
N PHE A 334 -11.89 4.43 -34.42
CA PHE A 334 -12.33 5.82 -34.21
C PHE A 334 -13.82 5.96 -33.89
N LEU A 335 -14.69 5.28 -34.64
CA LEU A 335 -16.14 5.34 -34.40
C LEU A 335 -16.53 4.83 -33.01
N ASN A 336 -15.81 3.82 -32.49
CA ASN A 336 -16.05 3.32 -31.13
C ASN A 336 -15.56 4.33 -30.08
N ALA A 337 -14.42 4.98 -30.35
CA ALA A 337 -13.84 6.00 -29.48
C ALA A 337 -14.79 7.20 -29.34
N GLU A 338 -15.23 7.76 -30.48
CA GLU A 338 -16.16 8.89 -30.55
C GLU A 338 -17.48 8.57 -29.84
N ASN A 339 -18.11 7.43 -30.15
CA ASN A 339 -19.37 7.04 -29.53
C ASN A 339 -19.24 6.89 -28.01
N TYR A 340 -18.15 6.27 -27.54
CA TYR A 340 -17.92 6.08 -26.11
C TYR A 340 -17.71 7.42 -25.41
N ALA A 341 -16.90 8.31 -25.99
CA ALA A 341 -16.60 9.61 -25.44
C ALA A 341 -17.84 10.52 -25.44
N ALA A 342 -18.64 10.52 -26.51
CA ALA A 342 -19.89 11.30 -26.61
C ALA A 342 -20.95 10.86 -25.61
N VAL A 343 -21.10 9.56 -25.37
CA VAL A 343 -21.98 9.04 -24.31
C VAL A 343 -21.49 9.49 -22.94
N PHE A 344 -20.19 9.38 -22.67
CA PHE A 344 -19.64 9.76 -21.38
C PHE A 344 -19.75 11.27 -21.12
N LEU A 345 -19.49 12.11 -22.14
CA LEU A 345 -19.64 13.56 -22.06
C LEU A 345 -21.06 13.96 -21.67
N ARG A 346 -22.08 13.39 -22.33
CA ARG A 346 -23.50 13.67 -22.01
C ARG A 346 -23.88 13.30 -20.57
N LEU A 347 -23.26 12.26 -19.99
CA LEU A 347 -23.57 11.80 -18.64
C LEU A 347 -22.80 12.54 -17.54
N TYR A 348 -21.61 13.07 -17.86
CA TYR A 348 -20.65 13.55 -16.85
C TYR A 348 -20.03 14.92 -17.18
N GLU A 349 -20.66 15.73 -18.03
CA GLU A 349 -20.18 17.04 -18.49
C GLU A 349 -19.61 17.91 -17.35
N GLU A 350 -20.41 18.20 -16.32
CA GLU A 350 -19.98 19.02 -15.18
C GLU A 350 -18.73 18.47 -14.49
N LYS A 351 -18.63 17.13 -14.40
CA LYS A 351 -17.51 16.47 -13.72
C LYS A 351 -16.25 16.53 -14.58
N ILE A 352 -16.39 16.41 -15.91
CA ILE A 352 -15.29 16.54 -16.85
C ILE A 352 -14.67 17.92 -16.73
N PHE A 353 -15.48 18.98 -16.83
CA PHE A 353 -15.01 20.37 -16.69
C PHE A 353 -14.38 20.65 -15.33
N LYS A 354 -14.95 20.11 -14.25
CA LYS A 354 -14.42 20.30 -12.90
C LYS A 354 -13.06 19.65 -12.66
N TYR A 355 -12.82 18.45 -13.19
CA TYR A 355 -11.67 17.64 -12.77
C TYR A 355 -10.56 17.50 -13.82
N ARG A 356 -10.88 17.14 -15.07
CA ARG A 356 -9.88 16.67 -16.05
C ARG A 356 -10.27 16.95 -17.52
N TRP A 357 -10.84 18.12 -17.80
CA TRP A 357 -11.26 18.49 -19.16
C TRP A 357 -10.15 18.36 -20.19
N HIS A 358 -8.94 18.83 -19.85
CA HIS A 358 -7.79 18.81 -20.75
C HIS A 358 -7.41 17.38 -21.15
N VAL A 359 -7.40 16.44 -20.20
CA VAL A 359 -7.09 15.02 -20.48
C VAL A 359 -8.18 14.41 -21.37
N PHE A 360 -9.45 14.67 -21.06
CA PHE A 360 -10.57 14.11 -21.81
C PHE A 360 -10.61 14.57 -23.27
N PHE A 361 -10.55 15.90 -23.49
CA PHE A 361 -10.67 16.48 -24.84
C PHE A 361 -9.41 16.38 -25.69
N THR A 362 -8.26 16.00 -25.12
CA THR A 362 -7.07 15.67 -25.93
C THR A 362 -7.25 14.32 -26.64
N THR A 363 -8.08 13.43 -26.08
CA THR A 363 -8.30 12.07 -26.58
C THR A 363 -9.64 11.89 -27.30
N TYR A 364 -10.64 12.74 -27.00
CA TYR A 364 -11.88 12.85 -27.77
C TYR A 364 -11.55 13.34 -29.18
#